data_AF-A0A2V5PVJ8-F1
#
_entry.id   AF-A0A2V5PVJ8-F1
#
_cell.length_a   1.000
_cell.length_b   1.000
_cell.length_c   1.000
_cell.angle_alpha   90.00
_cell.angle_beta   90.00
_cell.angle_gamma   90.00
#
_symmetry.space_group_name_H-M   'P 1'
#
loop_
_entity.id
_entity.type
_entity.pdbx_description
1 polymer ?
#
loop_
_entity_poly.entity_id
_entity_poly.type
_entity_poly.pdbx_seq_one_letter_code
_entity_poly.pdbx_strand_id
1 'polypeptide(L)'
;MTPAEPNPSEPRAARYWCFISYRHADNKEAGRQWATWLHQAIETYEVPNDLAGSKNERGDTIPERIFPVFRDEEELPADADLSSPIYRALDDSRFLVVICSPRAVDSTYVAEEILYFKKIGGEDRVLAVMIEGEPNASRDTGKQAMGFRPEDECFPDALRHKIGADGTRLGEMTEPVAADFRLGKEQGWTSSEAYRQALRRDDVLSQREIDRRVEEYRQRSHLMLLKVLAGILGVPLGRLTQRDKAYQLAKAQR
;
A
#
# COMPACT_ATOMS: atom_id res chain seq x y z
N MET A 1 12.75 12.47 -41.12
CA MET A 1 13.38 12.56 -39.80
C MET A 1 12.68 11.56 -38.90
N THR A 2 13.23 10.36 -38.76
CA THR A 2 12.78 9.36 -37.80
C THR A 2 13.09 9.87 -36.39
N PRO A 3 12.18 9.75 -35.40
CA PRO A 3 12.51 10.08 -34.02
C PRO A 3 13.69 9.22 -33.56
N ALA A 4 14.69 9.83 -32.95
CA ALA A 4 15.83 9.12 -32.37
C ALA A 4 15.32 8.14 -31.30
N GLU A 5 15.82 6.91 -31.32
CA GLU A 5 15.59 5.95 -30.25
C GLU A 5 16.11 6.53 -28.92
N PRO A 6 15.34 6.41 -27.83
CA PRO A 6 15.75 6.97 -26.54
C PRO A 6 17.04 6.32 -26.04
N ASN A 7 17.98 7.13 -25.59
CA ASN A 7 19.28 6.69 -25.07
C ASN A 7 19.09 5.84 -23.80
N PRO A 8 19.55 4.56 -23.77
CA PRO A 8 19.33 3.66 -22.63
C PRO A 8 20.09 4.06 -21.35
N SER A 9 20.97 5.07 -21.40
CA SER A 9 21.78 5.52 -20.26
C SER A 9 21.25 6.75 -19.52
N GLU A 10 20.13 7.36 -19.95
CA GLU A 10 19.51 8.45 -19.21
C GLU A 10 18.46 7.90 -18.22
N PRO A 11 18.46 8.32 -16.94
CA PRO A 11 17.43 7.91 -16.00
C PRO A 11 16.07 8.39 -16.51
N ARG A 12 15.24 7.44 -16.95
CA ARG A 12 13.90 7.73 -17.44
C ARG A 12 13.10 8.34 -16.30
N ALA A 13 12.47 9.49 -16.53
CA ALA A 13 11.59 10.09 -15.53
C ALA A 13 10.45 9.09 -15.26
N ALA A 14 10.38 8.58 -14.02
CA ALA A 14 9.33 7.67 -13.60
C ALA A 14 7.95 8.25 -13.93
N ARG A 15 7.17 7.51 -14.72
CA ARG A 15 5.84 7.92 -15.21
C ARG A 15 4.79 7.89 -14.10
N TYR A 16 4.91 6.93 -13.19
CA TYR A 16 3.94 6.70 -12.11
C TYR A 16 4.54 7.05 -10.75
N TRP A 17 3.72 7.62 -9.88
CA TRP A 17 4.11 7.82 -8.49
C TRP A 17 4.18 6.50 -7.73
N CYS A 18 3.19 5.64 -7.93
CA CYS A 18 3.11 4.36 -7.24
C CYS A 18 2.61 3.27 -8.20
N PHE A 19 3.10 2.06 -7.99
CA PHE A 19 2.49 0.81 -8.47
C PHE A 19 1.78 0.14 -7.30
N ILE A 20 0.52 -0.28 -7.46
CA ILE A 20 -0.20 -1.06 -6.45
C ILE A 20 -0.16 -2.55 -6.84
N SER A 21 0.59 -3.34 -6.07
CA SER A 21 0.66 -4.79 -6.18
C SER A 21 -0.30 -5.45 -5.19
N TYR A 22 -1.14 -6.36 -5.66
CA TYR A 22 -2.18 -7.00 -4.86
C TYR A 22 -2.62 -8.33 -5.48
N ARG A 23 -3.34 -9.15 -4.70
CA ARG A 23 -4.05 -10.33 -5.21
C ARG A 23 -5.46 -9.95 -5.62
N HIS A 24 -5.93 -10.33 -6.81
CA HIS A 24 -7.29 -9.97 -7.29
C HIS A 24 -8.42 -10.39 -6.35
N ALA A 25 -8.26 -11.50 -5.63
CA ALA A 25 -9.21 -11.92 -4.61
C ALA A 25 -9.44 -10.88 -3.50
N ASP A 26 -8.42 -10.05 -3.20
CA ASP A 26 -8.48 -8.94 -2.23
C ASP A 26 -9.24 -7.72 -2.76
N ASN A 27 -9.76 -7.78 -3.99
CA ASN A 27 -10.46 -6.66 -4.63
C ASN A 27 -11.87 -7.01 -5.13
N LYS A 28 -12.41 -8.19 -4.76
CA LYS A 28 -13.71 -8.68 -5.27
C LYS A 28 -14.90 -8.37 -4.38
N GLU A 29 -14.75 -8.50 -3.07
CA GLU A 29 -15.88 -8.39 -2.13
C GLU A 29 -16.34 -6.94 -1.95
N ALA A 30 -17.65 -6.70 -1.95
CA ALA A 30 -18.22 -5.38 -1.72
C ALA A 30 -17.84 -4.86 -0.32
N GLY A 31 -17.33 -3.62 -0.25
CA GLY A 31 -16.80 -3.05 1.00
C GLY A 31 -15.36 -3.48 1.33
N ARG A 32 -14.75 -4.32 0.49
CA ARG A 32 -13.37 -4.84 0.60
C ARG A 32 -12.62 -4.81 -0.73
N GLN A 33 -12.97 -3.87 -1.61
CA GLN A 33 -12.28 -3.63 -2.88
C GLN A 33 -11.00 -2.82 -2.64
N TRP A 34 -10.00 -3.44 -2.02
CA TRP A 34 -8.85 -2.73 -1.45
C TRP A 34 -7.99 -2.01 -2.48
N ALA A 35 -7.67 -2.66 -3.60
CA ALA A 35 -6.86 -2.04 -4.64
C ALA A 35 -7.58 -0.87 -5.31
N THR A 36 -8.89 -1.02 -5.57
CA THR A 36 -9.73 0.08 -6.09
C THR A 36 -9.78 1.25 -5.14
N TRP A 37 -10.06 0.99 -3.86
CA TRP A 37 -10.16 2.03 -2.86
C TRP A 37 -8.82 2.75 -2.66
N LEU A 38 -7.72 2.01 -2.52
CA LEU A 38 -6.40 2.59 -2.25
C LEU A 38 -5.91 3.44 -3.43
N HIS A 39 -6.12 2.95 -4.67
CA HIS A 39 -5.83 3.72 -5.88
C HIS A 39 -6.55 5.07 -5.88
N GLN A 40 -7.87 5.07 -5.66
CA GLN A 40 -8.68 6.28 -5.59
C GLN A 40 -8.27 7.18 -4.42
N ALA A 41 -8.02 6.61 -3.24
CA ALA A 41 -7.65 7.35 -2.04
C ALA A 41 -6.31 8.08 -2.21
N ILE A 42 -5.33 7.48 -2.90
CA ILE A 42 -4.05 8.11 -3.19
C ILE A 42 -4.22 9.21 -4.24
N GLU A 43 -4.90 8.94 -5.36
CA GLU A 43 -5.01 9.93 -6.45
C GLU A 43 -5.86 11.15 -6.07
N THR A 44 -6.86 10.97 -5.22
CA THR A 44 -7.76 12.04 -4.77
C THR A 44 -7.23 12.82 -3.56
N TYR A 45 -6.14 12.38 -2.94
CA TYR A 45 -5.54 13.11 -1.83
C TYR A 45 -4.95 14.45 -2.32
N GLU A 46 -5.46 15.55 -1.75
CA GLU A 46 -4.92 16.89 -1.94
C GLU A 46 -3.77 17.11 -0.95
N VAL A 47 -2.54 17.29 -1.45
CA VAL A 47 -1.41 17.59 -0.58
C VAL A 47 -1.59 18.99 0.01
N PRO A 48 -1.44 19.17 1.34
CA PRO A 48 -1.55 20.48 1.97
C PRO A 48 -0.65 21.53 1.28
N ASN A 49 -1.20 22.71 0.98
CA ASN A 49 -0.53 23.75 0.18
C ASN A 49 0.82 24.21 0.74
N ASP A 50 1.04 24.07 2.04
CA ASP A 50 2.29 24.41 2.72
C ASP A 50 3.35 23.30 2.63
N LEU A 51 2.96 22.09 2.23
CA LEU A 51 3.86 20.99 1.89
C LEU A 51 4.16 20.96 0.40
N ALA A 52 3.15 21.15 -0.45
CA ALA A 52 3.30 21.17 -1.90
C ALA A 52 4.37 22.20 -2.34
N GLY A 53 5.25 21.79 -3.26
CA GLY A 53 6.37 22.63 -3.74
C GLY A 53 7.57 22.72 -2.80
N SER A 54 7.45 22.30 -1.54
CA SER A 54 8.59 22.22 -0.61
C SER A 54 9.43 20.95 -0.84
N LYS A 55 10.62 20.89 -0.24
CA LYS A 55 11.50 19.71 -0.30
C LYS A 55 11.15 18.71 0.79
N ASN A 56 11.09 17.42 0.42
CA ASN A 56 10.91 16.32 1.35
C ASN A 56 12.26 15.86 1.96
N GLU A 57 12.25 14.84 2.83
CA GLU A 57 13.46 14.33 3.48
C GLU A 57 14.48 13.71 2.51
N ARG A 58 14.03 13.35 1.30
CA ARG A 58 14.88 12.83 0.21
C ARG A 58 15.43 13.93 -0.70
N GLY A 59 15.05 15.19 -0.50
CA GLY A 59 15.43 16.31 -1.37
C GLY A 59 14.58 16.44 -2.64
N ASP A 60 13.54 15.61 -2.80
CA ASP A 60 12.57 15.73 -3.90
C ASP A 60 11.60 16.88 -3.62
N THR A 61 11.07 17.48 -4.68
CA THR A 61 9.96 18.43 -4.56
C THR A 61 8.67 17.66 -4.32
N ILE A 62 7.94 18.04 -3.27
CA ILE A 62 6.64 17.46 -2.92
C ILE A 62 5.61 17.90 -3.98
N PRO A 63 4.87 16.97 -4.62
CA PRO A 63 3.87 17.32 -5.61
C PRO A 63 2.61 17.89 -4.96
N GLU A 64 1.75 18.54 -5.75
CA GLU A 64 0.41 18.93 -5.32
C GLU A 64 -0.53 17.71 -5.19
N ARG A 65 -0.27 16.65 -5.99
CA ARG A 65 -1.05 15.41 -6.02
C ARG A 65 -0.15 14.21 -6.33
N ILE A 66 -0.49 13.05 -5.79
CA ILE A 66 0.17 11.79 -6.09
C ILE A 66 -0.53 11.15 -7.29
N PHE A 67 -0.13 11.56 -8.50
CA PHE A 67 -0.74 11.12 -9.75
C PHE A 67 0.30 11.08 -10.88
N PRO A 68 0.32 10.05 -11.76
CA PRO A 68 -0.61 8.92 -11.81
C PRO A 68 -0.20 7.76 -10.89
N VAL A 69 -1.20 6.97 -10.44
CA VAL A 69 -0.98 5.70 -9.74
C VAL A 69 -1.31 4.56 -10.68
N PHE A 70 -0.39 3.62 -10.85
CA PHE A 70 -0.63 2.39 -11.59
C PHE A 70 -1.29 1.36 -10.68
N ARG A 71 -2.40 0.80 -11.14
CA ARG A 71 -3.07 -0.35 -10.54
C ARG A 71 -3.32 -1.32 -11.68
N ASP A 72 -2.89 -2.57 -11.50
CA ASP A 72 -3.20 -3.61 -12.47
C ASP A 72 -4.70 -4.00 -12.40
N GLU A 73 -5.31 -4.23 -13.55
CA GLU A 73 -6.72 -4.60 -13.71
C GLU A 73 -6.89 -6.04 -14.24
N GLU A 74 -5.84 -6.69 -14.77
CA GLU A 74 -5.94 -8.01 -15.39
C GLU A 74 -4.90 -9.01 -14.84
N GLU A 75 -5.33 -10.23 -14.50
CA GLU A 75 -4.40 -11.34 -14.19
C GLU A 75 -3.78 -11.79 -15.52
N LEU A 76 -2.55 -11.37 -15.82
CA LEU A 76 -1.85 -11.87 -17.01
C LEU A 76 -1.59 -13.38 -16.86
N PRO A 77 -1.72 -14.18 -17.94
CA PRO A 77 -1.29 -15.58 -17.94
C PRO A 77 0.19 -15.71 -17.55
N ALA A 78 0.56 -16.81 -16.89
CA ALA A 78 1.90 -17.06 -16.34
C ALA A 78 3.06 -17.14 -17.36
N ASP A 79 2.78 -16.93 -18.66
CA ASP A 79 3.74 -17.00 -19.77
C ASP A 79 4.06 -15.62 -20.40
N ALA A 80 3.74 -14.51 -19.74
CA ALA A 80 4.08 -13.18 -20.24
C ALA A 80 5.56 -12.83 -19.93
N ASP A 81 6.40 -12.94 -20.96
CA ASP A 81 7.79 -12.47 -21.04
C ASP A 81 8.09 -11.18 -20.24
N LEU A 82 9.36 -10.99 -19.85
CA LEU A 82 9.91 -9.76 -19.22
C LEU A 82 9.63 -8.45 -20.02
N SER A 83 9.05 -8.54 -21.23
CA SER A 83 8.51 -7.42 -22.00
C SER A 83 7.09 -6.99 -21.61
N SER A 84 6.48 -7.64 -20.61
CA SER A 84 5.11 -7.37 -20.16
C SER A 84 4.92 -5.90 -19.74
N PRO A 85 3.75 -5.29 -20.07
CA PRO A 85 3.38 -3.96 -19.60
C PRO A 85 3.53 -3.76 -18.09
N ILE A 86 3.41 -4.82 -17.28
CA ILE A 86 3.57 -4.79 -15.82
C ILE A 86 5.01 -4.42 -15.41
N TYR A 87 6.02 -5.10 -15.95
CA TYR A 87 7.42 -4.82 -15.60
C TYR A 87 7.84 -3.43 -16.06
N ARG A 88 7.34 -2.96 -17.21
CA ARG A 88 7.52 -1.56 -17.65
C ARG A 88 6.88 -0.57 -16.69
N ALA A 89 5.69 -0.88 -16.17
CA ALA A 89 5.04 -0.04 -15.17
C ALA A 89 5.81 -0.03 -13.84
N LEU A 90 6.43 -1.15 -13.44
CA LEU A 90 7.33 -1.20 -12.29
C LEU A 90 8.59 -0.35 -12.51
N ASP A 91 9.25 -0.45 -13.67
CA ASP A 91 10.40 0.40 -14.05
C ASP A 91 10.05 1.88 -14.00
N ASP A 92 8.83 2.22 -14.43
CA ASP A 92 8.31 3.58 -14.48
C ASP A 92 7.71 4.06 -13.15
N SER A 93 7.73 3.26 -12.08
CA SER A 93 7.11 3.62 -10.80
C SER A 93 8.13 4.09 -9.77
N ARG A 94 7.80 5.18 -9.06
CA ARG A 94 8.66 5.68 -7.97
C ARG A 94 8.59 4.82 -6.72
N PHE A 95 7.42 4.27 -6.41
CA PHE A 95 7.12 3.45 -5.24
C PHE A 95 6.36 2.17 -5.64
N LEU A 96 6.53 1.13 -4.84
CA LEU A 96 5.70 -0.07 -4.87
C LEU A 96 4.87 -0.13 -3.59
N VAL A 97 3.55 -0.16 -3.72
CA VAL A 97 2.61 -0.32 -2.60
C VAL A 97 2.03 -1.73 -2.67
N VAL A 98 2.32 -2.56 -1.68
CA VAL A 98 1.89 -3.96 -1.64
C VAL A 98 0.75 -4.14 -0.67
N ILE A 99 -0.40 -4.59 -1.17
CA ILE A 99 -1.54 -5.00 -0.35
C ILE A 99 -1.26 -6.41 0.19
N CYS A 100 -1.09 -6.48 1.50
CA CYS A 100 -0.63 -7.64 2.26
C CYS A 100 -1.82 -8.39 2.88
N SER A 101 -1.95 -9.67 2.52
CA SER A 101 -2.95 -10.62 3.00
C SER A 101 -2.38 -12.05 2.88
N PRO A 102 -2.99 -13.07 3.53
CA PRO A 102 -2.63 -14.46 3.28
C PRO A 102 -2.69 -14.86 1.80
N ARG A 103 -3.67 -14.32 1.07
CA ARG A 103 -3.82 -14.59 -0.37
C ARG A 103 -2.72 -13.94 -1.21
N ALA A 104 -2.16 -12.82 -0.76
CA ALA A 104 -1.01 -12.18 -1.41
C ALA A 104 0.28 -12.99 -1.20
N VAL A 105 0.43 -13.67 -0.06
CA VAL A 105 1.56 -14.57 0.23
C VAL A 105 1.61 -15.73 -0.76
N ASP A 106 0.45 -16.30 -1.10
CA ASP A 106 0.32 -17.40 -2.06
C ASP A 106 0.47 -16.97 -3.54
N SER A 107 0.62 -15.67 -3.81
CA SER A 107 0.65 -15.14 -5.18
C SER A 107 2.08 -15.04 -5.72
N THR A 108 2.40 -15.85 -6.73
CA THR A 108 3.70 -15.77 -7.43
C THR A 108 3.91 -14.41 -8.08
N TYR A 109 2.87 -13.82 -8.67
CA TYR A 109 2.96 -12.49 -9.28
C TYR A 109 3.36 -11.41 -8.28
N VAL A 110 2.71 -11.35 -7.12
CA VAL A 110 3.06 -10.37 -6.07
C VAL A 110 4.51 -10.56 -5.63
N ALA A 111 4.95 -11.81 -5.46
CA ALA A 111 6.33 -12.10 -5.12
C ALA A 111 7.31 -11.64 -6.21
N GLU A 112 7.03 -11.92 -7.48
CA GLU A 112 7.86 -11.52 -8.64
C GLU A 112 7.95 -10.01 -8.79
N GLU A 113 6.84 -9.29 -8.65
CA GLU A 113 6.79 -7.82 -8.72
C GLU A 113 7.66 -7.18 -7.62
N ILE A 114 7.58 -7.69 -6.38
CA ILE A 114 8.42 -7.21 -5.27
C ILE A 114 9.90 -7.50 -5.55
N LEU A 115 10.23 -8.73 -5.96
CA LEU A 115 11.60 -9.12 -6.25
C LEU A 115 12.19 -8.27 -7.37
N TYR A 116 11.42 -8.05 -8.45
CA TYR A 116 11.82 -7.21 -9.56
C TYR A 116 12.05 -5.77 -9.13
N PHE A 117 11.09 -5.17 -8.42
CA PHE A 117 11.20 -3.78 -7.96
C PHE A 117 12.39 -3.59 -7.02
N LYS A 118 12.67 -4.55 -6.13
CA LYS A 118 13.88 -4.54 -5.31
C LYS A 118 15.16 -4.64 -6.14
N LYS A 119 15.19 -5.53 -7.15
CA LYS A 119 16.34 -5.75 -8.04
C LYS A 119 16.74 -4.48 -8.81
N ILE A 120 15.78 -3.65 -9.21
CA ILE A 120 16.04 -2.37 -9.88
C ILE A 120 16.36 -1.21 -8.91
N GLY A 121 16.64 -1.49 -7.63
CA GLY A 121 17.01 -0.49 -6.63
C GLY A 121 15.82 0.21 -5.95
N GLY A 122 14.65 -0.44 -5.94
CA GLY A 122 13.43 0.07 -5.33
C GLY A 122 13.21 -0.34 -3.87
N GLU A 123 14.15 -1.03 -3.23
CA GLU A 123 13.95 -1.66 -1.92
C GLU A 123 13.44 -0.70 -0.82
N ASP A 124 14.06 0.48 -0.69
CA ASP A 124 13.64 1.49 0.30
C ASP A 124 12.31 2.20 -0.04
N ARG A 125 11.69 1.84 -1.17
CA ARG A 125 10.47 2.45 -1.72
C ARG A 125 9.32 1.43 -1.84
N VAL A 126 9.42 0.32 -1.11
CA VAL A 126 8.33 -0.66 -0.95
C VAL A 126 7.54 -0.35 0.33
N LEU A 127 6.24 -0.10 0.19
CA LEU A 127 5.32 0.20 1.28
C LEU A 127 4.33 -0.96 1.45
N ALA A 128 4.16 -1.45 2.67
CA ALA A 128 3.22 -2.53 2.95
C ALA A 128 1.86 -1.98 3.47
N VAL A 129 0.76 -2.55 2.99
CA VAL A 129 -0.61 -2.23 3.42
C VAL A 129 -1.27 -3.51 3.90
N MET A 130 -1.37 -3.71 5.21
CA MET A 130 -1.94 -4.92 5.81
C MET A 130 -3.47 -4.82 5.87
N ILE A 131 -4.14 -5.74 5.20
CA ILE A 131 -5.61 -5.77 5.13
C ILE A 131 -6.21 -6.97 5.87
N GLU A 132 -5.46 -8.08 5.97
CA GLU A 132 -5.83 -9.34 6.65
C GLU A 132 -4.56 -10.13 7.01
N GLY A 133 -4.66 -11.12 7.90
CA GLY A 133 -3.56 -11.96 8.35
C GLY A 133 -2.68 -11.26 9.37
N GLU A 134 -1.53 -11.84 9.72
CA GLU A 134 -0.60 -11.38 10.74
C GLU A 134 0.85 -11.53 10.23
N PRO A 135 1.67 -10.47 10.35
CA PRO A 135 3.04 -10.52 9.86
C PRO A 135 3.88 -11.50 10.68
N ASN A 136 4.71 -12.27 10.00
CA ASN A 136 5.61 -13.25 10.57
C ASN A 136 4.92 -14.42 11.29
N ALA A 137 3.60 -14.62 11.13
CA ALA A 137 2.86 -15.72 11.76
C ALA A 137 3.43 -17.11 11.43
N SER A 138 4.04 -17.25 10.25
CA SER A 138 4.71 -18.48 9.79
C SER A 138 5.97 -18.87 10.58
N ARG A 139 6.57 -17.94 11.34
CA ARG A 139 7.87 -18.14 11.98
C ARG A 139 7.99 -17.63 13.42
N ASP A 140 7.16 -16.68 13.82
CA ASP A 140 7.18 -16.10 15.17
C ASP A 140 6.39 -17.00 16.13
N THR A 141 7.12 -17.72 17.00
CA THR A 141 6.54 -18.61 18.02
C THR A 141 5.68 -17.86 19.05
N GLY A 142 5.95 -16.58 19.30
CA GLY A 142 5.12 -15.72 20.14
C GLY A 142 3.76 -15.45 19.51
N LYS A 143 3.72 -15.23 18.19
CA LYS A 143 2.45 -15.11 17.44
C LYS A 143 1.67 -16.43 17.46
N GLN A 144 2.37 -17.55 17.30
CA GLN A 144 1.76 -18.87 17.37
C GLN A 144 1.13 -19.15 18.75
N ALA A 145 1.81 -18.75 19.83
CA ALA A 145 1.26 -18.83 21.18
C ALA A 145 0.01 -17.95 21.39
N MET A 146 -0.14 -16.85 20.63
CA MET A 146 -1.35 -16.00 20.62
C MET A 146 -2.47 -16.52 19.70
N GLY A 147 -2.31 -17.74 19.18
CA GLY A 147 -3.30 -18.44 18.36
C GLY A 147 -3.34 -17.97 16.91
N PHE A 148 -2.23 -17.44 16.38
CA PHE A 148 -2.03 -17.33 14.93
C PHE A 148 -1.44 -18.61 14.38
N ARG A 149 -1.81 -18.97 13.16
CA ARG A 149 -1.30 -20.13 12.45
C ARG A 149 -0.35 -19.69 11.33
N PRO A 150 0.55 -20.56 10.85
CA PRO A 150 1.45 -20.19 9.76
C PRO A 150 0.75 -19.64 8.51
N GLU A 151 -0.42 -20.18 8.18
CA GLU A 151 -1.28 -19.73 7.08
C GLU A 151 -1.89 -18.33 7.28
N ASP A 152 -1.83 -17.77 8.49
CA ASP A 152 -2.25 -16.40 8.74
C ASP A 152 -1.17 -15.39 8.31
N GLU A 153 0.01 -15.82 7.84
CA GLU A 153 1.07 -14.93 7.34
C GLU A 153 0.51 -13.95 6.31
N CYS A 154 0.81 -12.66 6.47
CA CYS A 154 0.36 -11.64 5.52
C CYS A 154 1.48 -10.98 4.72
N PHE A 155 2.76 -11.22 5.04
CA PHE A 155 3.88 -10.64 4.30
C PHE A 155 4.44 -11.65 3.30
N PRO A 156 4.32 -11.37 1.98
CA PRO A 156 5.01 -12.13 0.95
C PRO A 156 6.50 -12.27 1.27
N ASP A 157 7.09 -13.41 0.92
CA ASP A 157 8.47 -13.70 1.30
C ASP A 157 9.47 -12.62 0.84
N ALA A 158 9.28 -12.11 -0.37
CA ALA A 158 10.09 -11.05 -0.96
C ALA A 158 10.08 -9.72 -0.18
N LEU A 159 9.05 -9.46 0.63
CA LEU A 159 8.99 -8.28 1.52
C LEU A 159 9.81 -8.44 2.80
N ARG A 160 10.09 -9.69 3.22
CA ARG A 160 10.72 -10.00 4.52
C ARG A 160 12.24 -10.09 4.45
N HIS A 161 12.81 -10.09 3.25
CA HIS A 161 14.23 -10.35 3.01
C HIS A 161 14.84 -9.27 2.12
N LYS A 162 16.10 -8.90 2.41
CA LYS A 162 16.91 -8.11 1.48
C LYS A 162 17.24 -8.91 0.23
N ILE A 163 17.30 -8.22 -0.91
CA ILE A 163 17.61 -8.83 -2.20
C ILE A 163 18.92 -8.23 -2.73
N GLY A 164 19.87 -9.10 -3.08
CA GLY A 164 21.12 -8.71 -3.73
C GLY A 164 20.88 -8.19 -5.15
N ALA A 165 21.86 -7.47 -5.70
CA ALA A 165 21.77 -6.91 -7.05
C ALA A 165 21.60 -7.97 -8.16
N ASP A 166 21.99 -9.22 -7.90
CA ASP A 166 21.81 -10.37 -8.77
C ASP A 166 20.43 -11.06 -8.59
N GLY A 167 19.59 -10.57 -7.69
CA GLY A 167 18.30 -11.16 -7.32
C GLY A 167 18.40 -12.26 -6.27
N THR A 168 19.59 -12.51 -5.70
CA THR A 168 19.75 -13.50 -4.63
C THR A 168 19.15 -12.99 -3.32
N ARG A 169 18.57 -13.89 -2.54
CA ARG A 169 18.10 -13.56 -1.19
C ARG A 169 19.30 -13.37 -0.28
N LEU A 170 19.40 -12.21 0.35
CA LEU A 170 20.35 -11.96 1.41
C LEU A 170 19.74 -12.44 2.73
N GLY A 171 20.57 -12.99 3.62
CA GLY A 171 20.12 -13.51 4.92
C GLY A 171 19.59 -12.45 5.89
N GLU A 172 19.74 -11.17 5.56
CA GLU A 172 19.23 -10.06 6.36
C GLU A 172 17.72 -9.88 6.15
N MET A 173 16.99 -9.83 7.27
CA MET A 173 15.55 -9.56 7.27
C MET A 173 15.27 -8.06 7.18
N THR A 174 14.17 -7.74 6.51
CA THR A 174 13.59 -6.39 6.47
C THR A 174 12.32 -6.34 7.29
N GLU A 175 12.18 -5.31 8.12
CA GLU A 175 10.90 -4.96 8.74
C GLU A 175 10.24 -3.86 7.89
N PRO A 176 9.32 -4.21 6.97
CA PRO A 176 8.69 -3.21 6.12
C PRO A 176 7.81 -2.27 6.95
N VAL A 177 7.84 -0.98 6.62
CA VAL A 177 6.90 -0.02 7.18
C VAL A 177 5.50 -0.37 6.68
N ALA A 178 4.65 -0.88 7.57
CA ALA A 178 3.32 -1.34 7.23
C ALA A 178 2.20 -0.42 7.76
N ALA A 179 1.22 -0.12 6.93
CA ALA A 179 -0.04 0.50 7.33
C ALA A 179 -1.07 -0.58 7.65
N ASP A 180 -1.57 -0.62 8.90
CA ASP A 180 -2.43 -1.69 9.40
C ASP A 180 -3.92 -1.32 9.38
N PHE A 181 -4.62 -1.78 8.35
CA PHE A 181 -6.05 -1.54 8.15
C PHE A 181 -6.95 -2.65 8.70
N ARG A 182 -6.38 -3.68 9.32
CA ARG A 182 -7.11 -4.84 9.85
C ARG A 182 -8.06 -4.46 10.98
N LEU A 183 -9.05 -5.32 11.23
CA LEU A 183 -9.93 -5.23 12.39
C LEU A 183 -9.58 -6.35 13.38
N GLY A 184 -8.51 -6.15 14.15
CA GLY A 184 -8.00 -7.21 15.02
C GLY A 184 -7.49 -8.38 14.18
N LYS A 185 -8.10 -9.56 14.34
CA LYS A 185 -7.78 -10.75 13.53
C LYS A 185 -8.56 -10.83 12.21
N GLU A 186 -9.51 -9.93 11.99
CA GLU A 186 -10.36 -9.93 10.78
C GLU A 186 -9.84 -8.95 9.72
N GLN A 187 -10.24 -9.23 8.48
CA GLN A 187 -10.03 -8.29 7.39
C GLN A 187 -10.73 -6.95 7.66
N GLY A 188 -10.07 -5.84 7.34
CA GLY A 188 -10.67 -4.50 7.43
C GLY A 188 -11.76 -4.24 6.40
N TRP A 189 -12.24 -3.00 6.37
CA TRP A 189 -13.22 -2.47 5.43
C TRP A 189 -12.68 -1.23 4.71
N THR A 190 -12.98 -1.08 3.42
CA THR A 190 -12.52 0.09 2.65
C THR A 190 -13.29 1.37 3.00
N SER A 191 -14.45 1.27 3.67
CA SER A 191 -15.20 2.43 4.13
C SER A 191 -15.86 2.22 5.49
N SER A 192 -16.04 3.32 6.22
CA SER A 192 -16.78 3.34 7.49
C SER A 192 -18.24 2.95 7.31
N GLU A 193 -18.83 3.23 6.14
CA GLU A 193 -20.21 2.84 5.83
C GLU A 193 -20.34 1.33 5.59
N ALA A 194 -19.40 0.70 4.87
CA ALA A 194 -19.39 -0.75 4.72
C ALA A 194 -19.22 -1.44 6.08
N TYR A 195 -18.34 -0.93 6.93
CA TYR A 195 -18.17 -1.45 8.29
C TYR A 195 -19.44 -1.27 9.13
N ARG A 196 -20.10 -0.10 9.06
CA ARG A 196 -21.39 0.16 9.72
C ARG A 196 -22.46 -0.85 9.29
N GLN A 197 -22.57 -1.12 7.99
CA GLN A 197 -23.53 -2.09 7.47
C GLN A 197 -23.22 -3.50 7.96
N ALA A 198 -21.94 -3.87 8.06
CA ALA A 198 -21.53 -5.14 8.63
C ALA A 198 -21.92 -5.26 10.11
N LEU A 199 -21.66 -4.22 10.92
CA LEU A 199 -22.04 -4.20 12.34
C LEU A 199 -23.56 -4.23 12.55
N ARG A 200 -24.35 -3.65 11.64
CA ARG A 200 -25.82 -3.69 11.70
C ARG A 200 -26.42 -5.06 11.42
N ARG A 201 -25.66 -5.99 10.84
CA ARG A 201 -26.09 -7.39 10.70
C ARG A 201 -25.95 -8.17 12.01
N ASP A 202 -25.24 -7.62 12.99
CA ASP A 202 -25.16 -8.14 14.35
C ASP A 202 -26.25 -7.48 15.20
N ASP A 203 -27.35 -8.20 15.43
CA ASP A 203 -28.53 -7.73 16.16
C ASP A 203 -28.26 -7.45 17.66
N VAL A 204 -27.04 -7.72 18.15
CA VAL A 204 -26.67 -7.54 19.55
C VAL A 204 -26.20 -6.10 19.83
N LEU A 205 -25.72 -5.36 18.83
CA LEU A 205 -25.08 -4.06 19.05
C LEU A 205 -26.08 -2.91 19.08
N SER A 206 -26.02 -2.09 20.13
CA SER A 206 -26.79 -0.83 20.17
C SER A 206 -26.28 0.17 19.12
N GLN A 207 -27.17 1.04 18.62
CA GLN A 207 -26.81 2.08 17.65
C GLN A 207 -25.65 2.97 18.15
N ARG A 208 -25.61 3.31 19.45
CA ARG A 208 -24.51 4.09 20.05
C ARG A 208 -23.16 3.37 19.98
N GLU A 209 -23.17 2.06 20.20
CA GLU A 209 -21.97 1.24 20.12
C GLU A 209 -21.48 1.08 18.68
N ILE A 210 -22.39 0.95 17.72
CA ILE A 210 -22.07 0.96 16.29
C ILE A 210 -21.42 2.30 15.91
N ASP A 211 -22.02 3.42 16.29
CA ASP A 211 -21.47 4.75 15.99
C ASP A 211 -20.07 4.95 16.56
N ARG A 212 -19.84 4.51 17.80
CA ARG A 212 -18.52 4.56 18.45
C ARG A 212 -17.48 3.75 17.68
N ARG A 213 -17.76 2.47 17.38
CA ARG A 213 -16.84 1.58 16.66
C ARG A 213 -16.52 2.09 15.25
N VAL A 214 -17.53 2.62 14.56
CA VAL A 214 -17.38 3.14 13.20
C VAL A 214 -16.49 4.38 13.18
N GLU A 215 -16.65 5.28 14.14
CA GLU A 215 -15.81 6.49 14.24
C GLU A 215 -14.37 6.14 14.63
N GLU A 216 -14.16 5.24 15.60
CA GLU A 216 -12.84 4.72 15.95
C GLU A 216 -12.14 4.07 14.74
N TYR A 217 -12.89 3.25 13.99
CA TYR A 217 -12.40 2.63 12.77
C TYR A 217 -12.01 3.67 11.71
N ARG A 218 -12.88 4.66 11.48
CA ARG A 218 -12.63 5.74 10.52
C ARG A 218 -11.35 6.50 10.84
N GLN A 219 -11.16 6.89 12.10
CA GLN A 219 -9.98 7.63 12.55
C GLN A 219 -8.70 6.81 12.36
N ARG A 220 -8.74 5.52 12.73
CA ARG A 220 -7.59 4.61 12.54
C ARG A 220 -7.27 4.42 11.06
N SER A 221 -8.26 4.11 10.23
CA SER A 221 -8.06 3.90 8.78
C SER A 221 -7.55 5.17 8.09
N HIS A 222 -8.04 6.36 8.48
CA HIS A 222 -7.51 7.63 7.97
C HIS A 222 -6.04 7.83 8.35
N LEU A 223 -5.66 7.55 9.59
CA LEU A 223 -4.26 7.63 10.03
C LEU A 223 -3.36 6.66 9.25
N MET A 224 -3.83 5.46 8.95
CA MET A 224 -3.09 4.48 8.15
C MET A 224 -2.94 4.91 6.70
N LEU A 225 -3.97 5.54 6.11
CA LEU A 225 -3.85 6.16 4.79
C LEU A 225 -2.80 7.28 4.80
N LEU A 226 -2.82 8.16 5.81
CA LEU A 226 -1.79 9.19 5.96
C LEU A 226 -0.39 8.59 6.13
N LYS A 227 -0.25 7.42 6.75
CA LYS A 227 1.05 6.71 6.84
C LYS A 227 1.56 6.28 5.47
N VAL A 228 0.70 5.74 4.60
CA VAL A 228 1.05 5.41 3.21
C VAL A 228 1.45 6.66 2.45
N LEU A 229 0.62 7.71 2.51
CA LEU A 229 0.88 8.99 1.84
C LEU A 229 2.18 9.65 2.32
N ALA A 230 2.46 9.62 3.62
CA ALA A 230 3.69 10.13 4.21
C ALA A 230 4.93 9.40 3.65
N GLY A 231 4.86 8.07 3.50
CA GLY A 231 5.93 7.28 2.88
C GLY A 231 6.19 7.70 1.42
N ILE A 232 5.13 7.80 0.63
CA ILE A 232 5.21 8.23 -0.78
C ILE A 232 5.78 9.65 -0.88
N LEU A 233 5.28 10.58 -0.09
CA LEU A 233 5.71 11.98 -0.11
C LEU A 233 7.09 12.20 0.51
N GLY A 234 7.58 11.27 1.35
CA GLY A 234 8.85 11.41 2.05
C GLY A 234 8.81 12.45 3.17
N VAL A 235 7.68 12.51 3.89
CA VAL A 235 7.47 13.46 4.99
C VAL A 235 7.18 12.70 6.28
N PRO A 236 7.56 13.24 7.45
CA PRO A 236 7.17 12.64 8.72
C PRO A 236 5.65 12.53 8.86
N LEU A 237 5.14 11.37 9.28
CA LEU A 237 3.71 11.15 9.51
C LEU A 237 3.13 12.21 10.45
N GLY A 238 3.83 12.55 11.54
CA GLY A 238 3.39 13.58 12.49
C GLY A 238 3.21 14.95 11.83
N ARG A 239 4.10 15.32 10.90
CA ARG A 239 3.98 16.57 10.13
C ARG A 239 2.77 16.52 9.22
N LEU A 240 2.56 15.42 8.49
CA LEU A 240 1.41 15.27 7.60
C LEU A 240 0.08 15.27 8.36
N THR A 241 -0.03 14.53 9.47
CA THR A 241 -1.26 14.49 10.28
C THR A 241 -1.62 15.84 10.88
N GLN A 242 -0.65 16.63 11.34
CA GLN A 242 -0.92 17.98 11.86
C GLN A 242 -1.45 18.91 10.76
N ARG A 243 -0.85 18.85 9.56
CA ARG A 243 -1.27 19.69 8.42
C ARG A 243 -2.60 19.26 7.84
N ASP A 244 -2.85 17.96 7.72
CA ASP A 244 -4.14 17.43 7.31
C ASP A 244 -5.27 17.89 8.25
N LYS A 245 -5.09 17.78 9.57
CA LYS A 245 -6.07 18.30 10.55
C LYS A 245 -6.35 19.79 10.37
N ALA A 246 -5.30 20.61 10.22
CA ALA A 246 -5.45 22.04 10.02
C ALA A 246 -6.19 22.36 8.70
N TYR A 247 -5.88 21.62 7.63
CA TYR A 247 -6.53 21.75 6.32
C TYR A 247 -8.02 21.39 6.39
N GLN A 248 -8.37 20.26 7.01
CA GLN A 248 -9.77 19.85 7.18
C GLN A 248 -10.58 20.85 8.01
N LEU A 249 -9.99 21.41 9.08
CA LEU A 249 -10.63 22.45 9.89
C LEU A 249 -10.87 23.73 9.07
N ALA A 250 -9.89 24.17 8.28
CA ALA A 250 -10.03 25.36 7.43
C ALA A 250 -11.10 25.15 6.34
N LYS A 251 -11.20 23.93 5.78
CA LYS A 251 -12.21 23.57 4.79
C LYS A 251 -13.62 23.51 5.37
N ALA A 252 -13.78 23.06 6.62
CA ALA A 252 -15.06 23.02 7.32
C ALA A 252 -15.58 24.41 7.74
N GLN A 253 -14.71 25.42 7.76
CA GLN A 253 -15.05 26.82 8.10
C GLN A 253 -15.40 27.68 6.88
N ARG A 254 -15.25 27.15 5.66
CA ARG A 254 -15.58 27.80 4.39
C ARG A 254 -16.93 27.32 3.89
#